data_AF-A0A9F5IQ17-F1
#
_entry.id   AF-A0A9F5IQ17-F1
#
_cell.length_a   1.000
_cell.length_b   1.000
_cell.length_c   1.000
_cell.angle_alpha   90.00
_cell.angle_beta   90.00
_cell.angle_gamma   90.00
#
_symmetry.space_group_name_H-M   'P 1'
#
loop_
_entity.id
_entity.type
_entity.pdbx_description
1 polymer ?
#
loop_
_entity_poly.entity_id
_entity_poly.type
_entity_poly.pdbx_seq_one_letter_code
_entity_poly.pdbx_strand_id
1 'polypeptide(L)'
;MITGFSKSPGQQGPQHESYEEKYERRREKHESLLRRNNRTTCRLTSKCQSKEAKEPVQSPRQKEFFRRRNLMTEELGRTKMMLPPGKKISLCPVNSSDNLGGIPLQTYLSYLSNSQLPTKSIQHKSSNTFPPGKLSQSMLILNVTKICKGTQTTKELSTEKKNSGQQTDCGTAILDKEIIQLSNYLNEALHRELVLKQKMVILQELLAMLLEAAERSWKGQFNEDKLKCRLGVLENQLQICTQSYSKRGLKRILLEMEDQKQNYEQKVKESLQKLLEEKMQAQKQLQNAQRALTAAEDDCTLWKDQLNTLKKDWSQLTDQHTEVQNKLHILENKLQWSDTQNSQLQQALKDMEDERVSLYSRIDNLQEEKRLTMEYLSEVEGKLQAEERQKLILEATAEHLQMH
;
A
#
# COMPACT_ATOMS: atom_id res chain seq x y z
N MET A 1 -77.10 -55.43 6.01
CA MET A 1 -76.92 -54.58 4.81
C MET A 1 -77.91 -53.43 4.96
N ILE A 2 -77.60 -52.15 4.76
CA ILE A 2 -76.61 -51.47 3.90
C ILE A 2 -75.88 -50.34 4.66
N THR A 3 -74.68 -49.99 4.20
CA THR A 3 -73.80 -48.91 4.70
C THR A 3 -74.28 -47.48 4.40
N GLY A 4 -74.04 -46.52 5.30
CA GLY A 4 -74.40 -45.10 5.12
C GLY A 4 -73.40 -44.10 5.70
N PHE A 5 -72.33 -43.83 4.94
CA PHE A 5 -71.39 -42.69 5.01
C PHE A 5 -71.50 -41.65 6.15
N SER A 6 -70.57 -41.69 7.11
CA SER A 6 -70.14 -40.49 7.84
C SER A 6 -68.99 -39.80 7.10
N LYS A 7 -69.28 -38.71 6.39
CA LYS A 7 -68.23 -37.85 5.80
C LYS A 7 -67.48 -37.11 6.91
N SER A 8 -66.16 -37.27 6.96
CA SER A 8 -65.29 -36.47 7.82
C SER A 8 -65.39 -34.99 7.44
N PRO A 9 -65.59 -34.05 8.39
CA PRO A 9 -65.42 -32.63 8.13
C PRO A 9 -63.96 -32.37 7.77
N GLY A 10 -63.72 -31.82 6.57
CA GLY A 10 -62.39 -31.37 6.16
C GLY A 10 -61.87 -30.27 7.07
N GLN A 11 -60.54 -30.11 7.12
CA GLN A 11 -59.86 -29.11 7.94
C GLN A 11 -60.32 -27.69 7.61
N GLN A 12 -61.24 -27.15 8.42
CA GLN A 12 -61.48 -25.72 8.47
C GLN A 12 -60.29 -25.05 9.15
N GLY A 13 -59.57 -24.20 8.41
CA GLY A 13 -58.53 -23.35 9.01
C GLY A 13 -59.18 -22.39 10.04
N PRO A 14 -58.61 -22.17 11.24
CA PRO A 14 -59.33 -21.46 12.29
C PRO A 14 -59.49 -19.96 11.97
N GLN A 15 -60.70 -19.58 11.58
CA GLN A 15 -61.10 -18.18 11.29
C GLN A 15 -61.33 -17.35 12.57
N HIS A 16 -60.52 -17.52 13.62
CA HIS A 16 -60.35 -16.51 14.68
C HIS A 16 -59.13 -16.73 15.61
N GLU A 17 -57.98 -17.17 15.09
CA GLU A 17 -56.77 -17.35 15.90
C GLU A 17 -56.31 -16.04 16.58
N SER A 18 -56.16 -16.09 17.91
CA SER A 18 -55.65 -14.98 18.72
C SER A 18 -54.20 -14.64 18.36
N TYR A 19 -53.76 -13.41 18.67
CA TYR A 19 -52.36 -13.01 18.48
C TYR A 19 -51.41 -13.96 19.21
N GLU A 20 -51.78 -14.38 20.42
CA GLU A 20 -50.98 -15.27 21.26
C GLU A 20 -50.84 -16.68 20.64
N GLU A 21 -51.91 -17.23 20.08
CA GLU A 21 -51.87 -18.53 19.36
C GLU A 21 -51.08 -18.45 18.05
N LYS A 22 -51.00 -17.26 17.42
CA LYS A 22 -50.10 -16.99 16.28
C LYS A 22 -48.67 -16.77 16.72
N TYR A 23 -48.42 -16.30 17.94
CA TYR A 23 -47.09 -16.16 18.52
C TYR A 23 -46.55 -17.55 18.88
N GLU A 24 -47.30 -18.34 19.65
CA GLU A 24 -46.85 -19.65 20.13
C GLU A 24 -46.62 -20.66 19.00
N ARG A 25 -47.52 -20.80 18.01
CA ARG A 25 -47.21 -21.66 16.84
C ARG A 25 -45.98 -21.22 16.05
N ARG A 26 -45.68 -19.92 15.99
CA ARG A 26 -44.44 -19.44 15.35
C ARG A 26 -43.23 -19.82 16.20
N ARG A 27 -43.31 -19.69 17.52
CA ARG A 27 -42.28 -20.11 18.47
C ARG A 27 -42.04 -21.62 18.43
N GLU A 28 -43.08 -22.45 18.52
CA GLU A 28 -43.01 -23.91 18.41
C GLU A 28 -42.43 -24.36 17.06
N LYS A 29 -42.85 -23.74 15.95
CA LYS A 29 -42.29 -24.03 14.62
C LYS A 29 -40.80 -23.66 14.55
N HIS A 30 -40.40 -22.56 15.18
CA HIS A 30 -38.99 -22.16 15.27
C HIS A 30 -38.17 -23.10 16.17
N GLU A 31 -38.73 -23.55 17.31
CA GLU A 31 -38.09 -24.54 18.17
C GLU A 31 -37.98 -25.91 17.47
N SER A 32 -39.01 -26.35 16.74
CA SER A 32 -38.95 -27.57 15.92
C SER A 32 -37.83 -27.51 14.87
N LEU A 33 -37.60 -26.34 14.26
CA LEU A 33 -36.49 -26.12 13.32
C LEU A 33 -35.12 -26.12 14.01
N LEU A 34 -35.02 -25.62 15.25
CA LEU A 34 -33.80 -25.67 16.08
C LEU A 34 -33.48 -27.08 16.60
N ARG A 35 -34.51 -27.87 16.94
CA ARG A 35 -34.39 -29.26 17.42
C ARG A 35 -34.07 -30.25 16.30
N ARG A 36 -34.35 -29.90 15.04
CA ARG A 36 -33.89 -30.68 13.87
C ARG A 36 -32.38 -30.61 13.78
N ASN A 37 -31.75 -31.77 13.80
CA ASN A 37 -30.30 -31.92 13.62
C ASN A 37 -29.95 -31.67 12.14
N ASN A 38 -30.02 -30.41 11.71
CA ASN A 38 -29.82 -29.95 10.33
C ASN A 38 -28.33 -30.04 9.96
N ARG A 39 -27.85 -31.27 9.77
CA ARG A 39 -26.51 -31.60 9.30
C ARG A 39 -26.37 -31.23 7.82
N THR A 40 -26.39 -29.93 7.53
CA THR A 40 -26.06 -29.39 6.22
C THR A 40 -24.61 -29.79 5.89
N THR A 41 -24.46 -30.61 4.85
CA THR A 41 -23.15 -31.15 4.42
C THR A 41 -22.20 -30.09 3.86
N CYS A 42 -22.66 -28.84 3.75
CA CYS A 42 -21.94 -27.71 3.15
C CYS A 42 -20.76 -27.16 3.99
N ARG A 43 -20.50 -27.65 5.22
CA ARG A 43 -19.34 -27.23 6.04
C ARG A 43 -18.67 -28.38 6.82
N LEU A 44 -18.58 -29.57 6.23
CA LEU A 44 -17.65 -30.59 6.73
C LEU A 44 -16.25 -30.34 6.19
N THR A 45 -15.40 -29.74 7.02
CA THR A 45 -13.94 -29.77 6.85
C THR A 45 -13.44 -31.20 7.05
N SER A 46 -13.43 -31.98 5.96
CA SER A 46 -12.96 -33.36 5.98
C SER A 46 -11.46 -33.43 6.36
N LYS A 47 -11.20 -33.76 7.63
CA LYS A 47 -9.95 -34.39 8.06
C LYS A 47 -10.18 -35.90 8.20
N CYS A 48 -10.46 -36.57 7.08
CA CYS A 48 -10.32 -38.02 7.01
C CYS A 48 -8.87 -38.34 6.61
N GLN A 49 -8.13 -38.99 7.51
CA GLN A 49 -6.86 -39.64 7.15
C GLN A 49 -7.19 -40.97 6.48
N SER A 50 -7.19 -40.99 5.14
CA SER A 50 -7.19 -42.23 4.35
C SER A 50 -5.82 -42.34 3.68
N LYS A 51 -5.10 -43.44 3.94
CA LYS A 51 -3.82 -43.74 3.29
C LYS A 51 -4.09 -44.42 1.94
N GLU A 52 -4.17 -43.64 0.88
CA GLU A 52 -4.09 -44.14 -0.51
C GLU A 52 -3.66 -42.99 -1.45
N ALA A 53 -3.25 -43.34 -2.67
CA ALA A 53 -2.36 -42.52 -3.51
C ALA A 53 -2.89 -41.10 -3.81
N LYS A 54 -1.99 -40.10 -3.73
CA LYS A 54 -2.29 -38.70 -4.03
C LYS A 54 -2.09 -38.38 -5.51
N GLU A 55 -3.15 -38.42 -6.29
CA GLU A 55 -3.33 -37.46 -7.39
C GLU A 55 -3.87 -36.13 -6.82
N PRO A 56 -3.47 -34.96 -7.37
CA PRO A 56 -3.98 -33.66 -6.92
C PRO A 56 -5.39 -33.41 -7.46
N VAL A 57 -6.41 -33.94 -6.79
CA VAL A 57 -7.83 -33.70 -7.13
C VAL A 57 -8.16 -32.21 -7.01
N GLN A 58 -8.09 -31.49 -8.13
CA GLN A 58 -8.42 -30.07 -8.21
C GLN A 58 -9.87 -29.81 -7.80
N SER A 59 -10.10 -28.76 -7.01
CA SER A 59 -11.45 -28.38 -6.58
C SER A 59 -12.36 -28.02 -7.77
N PRO A 60 -13.69 -28.23 -7.68
CA PRO A 60 -14.61 -27.88 -8.78
C PRO A 60 -14.47 -26.42 -9.24
N ARG A 61 -14.22 -25.50 -8.29
CA ARG A 61 -14.00 -24.07 -8.56
C ARG A 61 -12.70 -23.81 -9.34
N GLN A 62 -11.63 -24.56 -9.07
CA GLN A 62 -10.39 -24.49 -9.88
C GLN A 62 -10.60 -25.08 -11.27
N LYS A 63 -11.28 -26.23 -11.40
CA LYS A 63 -11.61 -26.82 -12.70
C LYS A 63 -12.40 -25.85 -13.59
N GLU A 64 -13.36 -25.13 -13.01
CA GLU A 64 -14.11 -24.11 -13.74
C GLU A 64 -13.29 -22.86 -14.07
N PHE A 65 -12.41 -22.42 -13.17
CA PHE A 65 -11.47 -21.32 -13.43
C PHE A 65 -10.51 -21.63 -14.58
N PHE A 66 -9.91 -22.83 -14.61
CA PHE A 66 -9.04 -23.27 -15.70
C PHE A 66 -9.81 -23.46 -17.02
N ARG A 67 -11.05 -23.97 -16.97
CA ARG A 67 -11.93 -24.06 -18.16
C ARG A 67 -12.24 -22.68 -18.74
N ARG A 68 -12.60 -21.69 -17.91
CA ARG A 68 -12.89 -20.31 -18.35
C ARG A 68 -11.67 -19.55 -18.89
N ARG A 69 -10.45 -20.08 -18.68
CA ARG A 69 -9.19 -19.46 -19.12
C ARG A 69 -8.39 -20.31 -20.11
N ASN A 70 -8.91 -21.46 -20.55
CA ASN A 70 -8.22 -22.40 -21.45
C ASN A 70 -6.83 -22.82 -20.96
N LEU A 71 -6.68 -23.08 -19.65
CA LEU A 71 -5.40 -23.38 -18.98
C LEU A 71 -5.35 -24.82 -18.43
N MET A 72 -5.97 -25.79 -19.11
CA MET A 72 -5.87 -27.20 -18.70
C MET A 72 -4.51 -27.78 -19.08
N THR A 73 -3.83 -28.38 -18.11
CA THR A 73 -2.55 -29.07 -18.28
C THR A 73 -2.81 -30.49 -18.79
N GLU A 74 -2.26 -30.85 -19.95
CA GLU A 74 -2.37 -32.21 -20.49
C GLU A 74 -1.37 -33.15 -19.80
N GLU A 75 -1.86 -34.16 -19.08
CA GLU A 75 -1.05 -35.31 -18.65
C GLU A 75 -1.30 -36.52 -19.57
N LEU A 76 -0.46 -36.58 -20.61
CA LEU A 76 0.03 -37.75 -21.38
C LEU A 76 -0.87 -39.00 -21.55
N GLY A 77 -1.43 -39.23 -22.76
CA GLY A 77 -2.25 -40.45 -22.99
C GLY A 77 -2.72 -40.84 -24.40
N ARG A 78 -1.89 -40.79 -25.45
CA ARG A 78 -2.08 -41.43 -26.79
C ARG A 78 -3.40 -41.17 -27.58
N THR A 79 -3.32 -40.32 -28.63
CA THR A 79 -3.90 -40.63 -29.96
C THR A 79 -2.97 -40.14 -31.08
N LYS A 80 -3.00 -40.76 -32.26
CA LYS A 80 -2.07 -40.55 -33.39
C LYS A 80 -2.55 -39.49 -34.41
N MET A 81 -1.57 -38.90 -35.13
CA MET A 81 -1.66 -38.21 -36.44
C MET A 81 -2.33 -36.81 -36.42
N MET A 82 -1.86 -35.78 -37.15
CA MET A 82 -0.95 -35.69 -38.32
C MET A 82 0.17 -34.62 -38.15
N LEU A 83 1.24 -34.68 -38.97
CA LEU A 83 2.19 -33.58 -39.31
C LEU A 83 1.75 -32.93 -40.66
N PRO A 84 2.35 -31.85 -41.24
CA PRO A 84 3.63 -31.14 -40.95
C PRO A 84 3.51 -29.57 -40.99
N PRO A 85 4.56 -28.75 -41.27
CA PRO A 85 5.94 -28.71 -40.78
C PRO A 85 6.33 -27.33 -40.15
N GLY A 86 7.37 -27.28 -39.29
CA GLY A 86 7.93 -25.99 -38.85
C GLY A 86 9.18 -26.05 -37.95
N LYS A 87 10.37 -25.89 -38.57
CA LYS A 87 11.72 -25.60 -38.00
C LYS A 87 12.01 -25.95 -36.52
N LYS A 88 12.93 -26.91 -36.33
CA LYS A 88 13.63 -27.19 -35.06
C LYS A 88 14.70 -26.12 -34.77
N ILE A 89 14.84 -25.71 -33.51
CA ILE A 89 16.13 -25.41 -32.89
C ILE A 89 16.16 -26.12 -31.53
N SER A 90 17.23 -26.87 -31.24
CA SER A 90 17.38 -27.61 -29.99
C SER A 90 18.09 -26.78 -28.93
N LEU A 91 17.64 -26.89 -27.67
CA LEU A 91 18.42 -26.47 -26.52
C LEU A 91 19.33 -27.62 -26.06
N CYS A 92 20.63 -27.34 -25.93
CA CYS A 92 21.47 -27.91 -24.88
C CYS A 92 22.62 -26.92 -24.55
N PRO A 93 23.12 -26.90 -23.30
CA PRO A 93 23.93 -25.79 -22.78
C PRO A 93 25.44 -26.08 -22.83
N VAL A 94 26.26 -25.03 -23.03
CA VAL A 94 27.71 -25.09 -22.82
C VAL A 94 28.18 -23.76 -22.20
N ASN A 95 29.11 -23.86 -21.24
CA ASN A 95 29.78 -22.72 -20.61
C ASN A 95 30.85 -22.09 -21.53
N SER A 96 31.50 -21.03 -21.04
CA SER A 96 32.80 -20.45 -21.46
C SER A 96 32.75 -19.18 -22.33
N SER A 97 33.36 -18.14 -21.74
CA SER A 97 34.28 -17.13 -22.30
C SER A 97 34.02 -16.34 -23.60
N ASP A 98 34.48 -15.09 -23.50
CA ASP A 98 35.14 -14.25 -24.51
C ASP A 98 34.32 -13.53 -25.60
N ASN A 99 34.08 -12.24 -25.29
CA ASN A 99 34.48 -11.06 -26.07
C ASN A 99 33.82 -10.66 -27.42
N LEU A 100 33.54 -9.34 -27.45
CA LEU A 100 33.33 -8.41 -28.57
C LEU A 100 32.02 -8.44 -29.39
N GLY A 101 31.34 -7.29 -29.36
CA GLY A 101 30.29 -6.89 -30.30
C GLY A 101 29.43 -5.74 -29.75
N GLY A 102 29.64 -4.50 -30.24
CA GLY A 102 28.64 -3.42 -30.08
C GLY A 102 27.34 -3.75 -30.85
N ILE A 103 26.23 -3.03 -30.75
CA ILE A 103 25.96 -1.62 -30.43
C ILE A 103 24.53 -1.54 -29.77
N PRO A 104 23.87 -0.37 -29.63
CA PRO A 104 23.75 0.45 -28.43
C PRO A 104 22.51 0.16 -27.53
N LEU A 105 22.62 0.45 -26.23
CA LEU A 105 21.44 0.70 -25.40
C LEU A 105 20.86 2.10 -25.66
N GLN A 106 19.67 2.17 -26.25
CA GLN A 106 18.79 3.34 -26.08
C GLN A 106 17.32 2.97 -26.28
N THR A 107 16.62 2.81 -25.16
CA THR A 107 15.15 2.80 -24.91
C THR A 107 14.90 1.74 -23.83
N TYR A 108 14.73 2.18 -22.58
CA TYR A 108 13.99 1.54 -21.45
C TYR A 108 14.42 2.10 -20.08
N LEU A 109 14.52 3.43 -19.95
CA LEU A 109 14.53 4.11 -18.66
C LEU A 109 13.60 5.33 -18.71
N SER A 110 12.30 5.05 -18.70
CA SER A 110 11.24 6.05 -18.61
C SER A 110 10.21 5.63 -17.56
N TYR A 111 10.41 6.13 -16.34
CA TYR A 111 9.39 6.36 -15.32
C TYR A 111 8.61 5.15 -14.77
N LEU A 112 9.24 4.42 -13.83
CA LEU A 112 8.52 3.85 -12.68
C LEU A 112 8.78 4.72 -11.44
N SER A 113 7.95 5.75 -11.27
CA SER A 113 7.87 6.56 -10.04
C SER A 113 6.52 7.25 -9.97
N ASN A 114 5.57 6.60 -9.28
CA ASN A 114 4.53 7.24 -8.47
C ASN A 114 3.61 6.18 -7.86
N SER A 115 3.69 6.02 -6.54
CA SER A 115 2.72 5.23 -5.74
C SER A 115 2.71 5.78 -4.32
N GLN A 116 1.98 6.88 -4.12
CA GLN A 116 1.73 7.43 -2.79
C GLN A 116 0.92 6.41 -1.97
N LEU A 117 1.41 6.05 -0.78
CA LEU A 117 0.60 5.32 0.21
C LEU A 117 -0.36 6.29 0.92
N PRO A 118 -1.68 6.04 0.93
CA PRO A 118 -2.59 6.76 1.81
C PRO A 118 -2.66 6.08 3.19
N THR A 119 -1.86 6.56 4.15
CA THR A 119 -2.04 6.24 5.57
C THR A 119 -3.35 6.83 6.10
N LYS A 120 -4.38 6.00 6.26
CA LYS A 120 -5.60 6.36 6.98
C LYS A 120 -5.52 5.89 8.43
N SER A 121 -5.30 6.83 9.35
CA SER A 121 -5.43 6.61 10.78
C SER A 121 -6.90 6.50 11.16
N ILE A 122 -7.29 5.38 11.78
CA ILE A 122 -8.63 5.20 12.35
C ILE A 122 -8.52 5.40 13.86
N GLN A 123 -8.95 6.56 14.35
CA GLN A 123 -9.17 6.77 15.79
C GLN A 123 -10.58 6.30 16.15
N HIS A 124 -10.68 5.21 16.90
CA HIS A 124 -11.88 4.89 17.67
C HIS A 124 -11.62 5.12 19.16
N LYS A 125 -12.11 6.25 19.69
CA LYS A 125 -12.30 6.44 21.14
C LYS A 125 -13.75 6.14 21.47
N SER A 126 -14.02 5.01 22.12
CA SER A 126 -15.32 4.67 22.68
C SER A 126 -15.24 4.68 24.21
N SER A 127 -15.50 5.82 24.82
CA SER A 127 -15.57 5.98 26.27
C SER A 127 -17.03 5.98 26.73
N ASN A 128 -17.51 4.83 27.22
CA ASN A 128 -18.80 4.71 27.91
C ASN A 128 -18.56 4.05 29.28
N THR A 129 -18.40 4.87 30.31
CA THR A 129 -18.40 4.43 31.71
C THR A 129 -19.61 5.03 32.40
N PHE A 130 -20.53 4.17 32.84
CA PHE A 130 -21.70 4.60 33.62
C PHE A 130 -21.29 5.08 35.01
N PRO A 131 -21.95 6.11 35.58
CA PRO A 131 -21.74 6.52 36.97
C PRO A 131 -22.56 5.66 37.94
N PRO A 132 -22.02 5.29 39.12
CA PRO A 132 -22.81 4.80 40.24
C PRO A 132 -23.14 5.97 41.19
N GLY A 133 -24.42 6.22 41.44
CA GLY A 133 -24.85 7.13 42.51
C GLY A 133 -25.07 6.41 43.84
N LYS A 134 -24.79 7.11 44.95
CA LYS A 134 -25.44 7.00 46.28
C LYS A 134 -25.14 8.34 47.00
N LEU A 135 -26.10 9.19 47.34
CA LEU A 135 -27.11 9.09 48.40
C LEU A 135 -26.50 9.19 49.81
N SER A 136 -26.65 10.36 50.44
CA SER A 136 -26.46 10.58 51.88
C SER A 136 -27.66 11.38 52.42
N GLN A 137 -28.11 10.99 53.61
CA GLN A 137 -29.26 11.58 54.31
C GLN A 137 -28.96 13.00 54.79
N SER A 138 -30.01 13.82 54.84
CA SER A 138 -30.16 14.80 55.92
C SER A 138 -31.60 14.76 56.44
N MET A 139 -31.75 14.58 57.75
CA MET A 139 -32.98 14.98 58.43
C MET A 139 -33.07 16.51 58.36
N LEU A 140 -34.26 17.04 58.09
CA LEU A 140 -34.59 18.40 58.51
C LEU A 140 -35.92 18.39 59.26
N ILE A 141 -35.80 18.37 60.59
CA ILE A 141 -36.85 18.80 61.50
C ILE A 141 -37.05 20.29 61.25
N LEU A 142 -38.04 20.67 60.43
CA LEU A 142 -38.34 22.07 60.19
C LEU A 142 -39.28 22.60 61.28
N ASN A 143 -38.69 22.98 62.41
CA ASN A 143 -39.34 23.83 63.39
C ASN A 143 -39.66 25.18 62.73
N VAL A 144 -40.92 25.42 62.35
CA VAL A 144 -41.35 26.72 61.81
C VAL A 144 -41.67 27.66 62.96
N THR A 145 -40.66 28.40 63.40
CA THR A 145 -40.77 29.52 64.34
C THR A 145 -41.64 30.63 63.73
N LYS A 146 -42.93 30.70 64.11
CA LYS A 146 -43.80 31.82 63.71
C LYS A 146 -43.48 33.08 64.50
N ILE A 147 -42.77 34.00 63.87
CA ILE A 147 -42.73 35.40 64.30
C ILE A 147 -44.05 36.07 63.88
N CYS A 148 -44.98 36.20 64.82
CA CYS A 148 -46.05 37.19 64.76
C CYS A 148 -46.04 37.97 66.08
N LYS A 149 -45.33 39.11 66.12
CA LYS A 149 -45.45 40.07 67.21
C LYS A 149 -46.82 40.74 67.09
N GLY A 150 -47.69 40.58 68.09
CA GLY A 150 -49.06 41.11 67.98
C GLY A 150 -49.99 40.89 69.18
N THR A 151 -49.47 40.73 70.40
CA THR A 151 -50.33 40.80 71.60
C THR A 151 -49.55 41.27 72.84
N GLN A 152 -49.89 42.45 73.33
CA GLN A 152 -49.85 42.88 74.73
C GLN A 152 -51.10 43.78 74.92
N THR A 153 -51.85 43.75 76.03
CA THR A 153 -51.56 43.13 77.33
C THR A 153 -52.87 42.67 77.99
N THR A 154 -52.89 41.46 78.52
CA THR A 154 -53.79 41.10 79.63
C THR A 154 -53.21 41.64 80.94
N LYS A 155 -54.06 42.22 81.79
CA LYS A 155 -53.86 42.19 83.25
C LYS A 155 -55.21 42.05 83.92
N GLU A 156 -55.34 40.99 84.71
CA GLU A 156 -56.54 40.68 85.47
C GLU A 156 -56.60 41.47 86.79
N LEU A 157 -57.80 41.48 87.38
CA LEU A 157 -58.07 41.43 88.82
C LEU A 157 -57.59 42.61 89.70
N SER A 158 -58.54 43.43 90.17
CA SER A 158 -58.94 43.41 91.60
C SER A 158 -60.00 44.48 91.98
N THR A 159 -60.99 44.05 92.77
CA THR A 159 -61.76 44.82 93.79
C THR A 159 -62.71 45.98 93.39
N GLU A 160 -63.78 46.08 94.17
CA GLU A 160 -64.97 46.94 94.03
C GLU A 160 -64.72 48.46 94.17
N LYS A 161 -65.41 49.30 93.36
CA LYS A 161 -66.37 50.35 93.81
C LYS A 161 -66.96 51.22 92.67
N LYS A 162 -68.24 51.62 92.85
CA LYS A 162 -69.16 52.38 91.94
C LYS A 162 -68.70 53.79 91.49
N ASN A 163 -69.13 54.26 90.30
CA ASN A 163 -70.10 55.38 90.04
C ASN A 163 -70.20 55.83 88.54
N SER A 164 -71.18 56.70 88.18
CA SER A 164 -71.68 57.06 86.81
C SER A 164 -71.18 58.43 86.27
N GLY A 165 -71.42 58.96 85.04
CA GLY A 165 -72.22 58.56 83.84
C GLY A 165 -72.21 59.65 82.72
N GLN A 166 -72.73 59.41 81.49
CA GLN A 166 -72.62 60.33 80.30
C GLN A 166 -73.73 60.13 79.21
N GLN A 167 -74.12 61.15 78.41
CA GLN A 167 -74.56 61.03 76.99
C GLN A 167 -74.95 62.35 76.25
N THR A 168 -74.52 62.51 74.98
CA THR A 168 -75.34 62.73 73.75
C THR A 168 -74.42 62.82 72.51
N ASP A 169 -74.21 61.68 71.85
CA ASP A 169 -73.30 61.55 70.68
C ASP A 169 -73.78 60.43 69.73
N CYS A 170 -75.10 60.19 69.71
CA CYS A 170 -75.65 58.85 69.48
C CYS A 170 -76.00 58.48 68.03
N GLY A 171 -76.26 59.43 67.13
CA GLY A 171 -76.68 59.13 65.75
C GLY A 171 -75.54 58.57 64.89
N THR A 172 -74.48 59.36 64.73
CA THR A 172 -73.25 58.97 64.01
C THR A 172 -72.61 57.73 64.63
N ALA A 173 -72.59 57.65 65.97
CA ALA A 173 -72.02 56.51 66.69
C ALA A 173 -72.83 55.20 66.57
N ILE A 174 -74.05 55.19 66.05
CA ILE A 174 -74.75 53.94 65.70
C ILE A 174 -74.23 53.39 64.38
N LEU A 175 -74.19 54.24 63.34
CA LEU A 175 -73.65 53.88 62.02
C LEU A 175 -72.17 53.46 62.11
N ASP A 176 -71.36 54.18 62.88
CA ASP A 176 -69.95 53.80 63.10
C ASP A 176 -69.82 52.44 63.81
N LYS A 177 -70.69 52.11 64.78
CA LYS A 177 -70.69 50.79 65.44
C LYS A 177 -71.05 49.67 64.48
N GLU A 178 -72.04 49.88 63.62
CA GLU A 178 -72.46 48.89 62.61
C GLU A 178 -71.38 48.69 61.55
N ILE A 179 -70.72 49.76 61.10
CA ILE A 179 -69.57 49.73 60.19
C ILE A 179 -68.38 48.99 60.83
N ILE A 180 -68.06 49.26 62.10
CA ILE A 180 -67.01 48.56 62.86
C ILE A 180 -67.37 47.08 63.03
N GLN A 181 -68.62 46.75 63.32
CA GLN A 181 -69.07 45.36 63.47
C GLN A 181 -69.01 44.59 62.13
N LEU A 182 -69.40 45.22 61.02
CA LEU A 182 -69.26 44.65 59.68
C LEU A 182 -67.78 44.45 59.31
N SER A 183 -66.91 45.41 59.65
CA SER A 183 -65.47 45.29 59.51
C SER A 183 -64.92 44.10 60.31
N ASN A 184 -65.38 43.90 61.56
CA ASN A 184 -64.98 42.74 62.37
C ASN A 184 -65.41 41.41 61.74
N TYR A 185 -66.65 41.29 61.25
CA TYR A 185 -67.09 40.08 60.55
C TYR A 185 -66.33 39.84 59.24
N LEU A 186 -66.00 40.89 58.48
CA LEU A 186 -65.20 40.79 57.26
C LEU A 186 -63.78 40.29 57.58
N ASN A 187 -63.13 40.84 58.61
CA ASN A 187 -61.82 40.42 59.08
C ASN A 187 -61.82 38.98 59.62
N GLU A 188 -62.88 38.58 60.33
CA GLU A 188 -63.01 37.21 60.85
C GLU A 188 -63.28 36.19 59.73
N ALA A 189 -64.11 36.54 58.74
CA ALA A 189 -64.32 35.72 57.55
C ALA A 189 -63.02 35.55 56.75
N LEU A 190 -62.27 36.62 56.53
CA LEU A 190 -60.95 36.60 55.88
C LEU A 190 -59.95 35.73 56.66
N HIS A 191 -59.96 35.78 58.00
CA HIS A 191 -59.11 34.94 58.82
C HIS A 191 -59.47 33.44 58.70
N ARG A 192 -60.78 33.11 58.72
CA ARG A 192 -61.26 31.73 58.49
C ARG A 192 -60.85 31.23 57.10
N GLU A 193 -60.97 32.06 56.07
CA GLU A 193 -60.55 31.74 54.71
C GLU A 193 -59.04 31.44 54.63
N LEU A 194 -58.20 32.27 55.26
CA LEU A 194 -56.75 32.05 55.34
C LEU A 194 -56.40 30.73 56.04
N VAL A 195 -57.08 30.40 57.14
CA VAL A 195 -56.89 29.12 57.86
C VAL A 195 -57.35 27.92 57.02
N LEU A 196 -58.46 28.04 56.29
CA LEU A 196 -58.93 26.99 55.37
C LEU A 196 -57.95 26.78 54.20
N LYS A 197 -57.43 27.86 53.61
CA LYS A 197 -56.37 27.79 52.60
C LYS A 197 -55.13 27.08 53.13
N GLN A 198 -54.66 27.42 54.33
CA GLN A 198 -53.52 26.75 54.96
C GLN A 198 -53.78 25.25 55.21
N LYS A 199 -54.99 24.88 55.67
CA LYS A 199 -55.38 23.46 55.84
C LYS A 199 -55.42 22.72 54.51
N MET A 200 -55.90 23.36 53.43
CA MET A 200 -55.93 22.78 52.10
C MET A 200 -54.52 22.47 51.58
N VAL A 201 -53.56 23.39 51.75
CA VAL A 201 -52.15 23.17 51.39
C VAL A 201 -51.57 21.97 52.14
N ILE A 202 -51.75 21.91 53.46
CA ILE A 202 -51.26 20.79 54.28
C ILE A 202 -51.88 19.44 53.86
N LEU A 203 -53.18 19.42 53.51
CA LEU A 203 -53.85 18.21 53.03
C LEU A 203 -53.36 17.77 51.64
N GLN A 204 -53.05 18.72 50.75
CA GLN A 204 -52.45 18.43 49.44
C GLN A 204 -51.03 17.89 49.57
N GLU A 205 -50.21 18.47 50.46
CA GLU A 205 -48.87 17.96 50.81
C GLU A 205 -48.94 16.55 51.40
N LEU A 206 -49.86 16.32 52.35
CA LEU A 206 -50.07 15.00 52.95
C LEU A 206 -50.50 13.95 51.92
N LEU A 207 -51.42 14.30 51.01
CA LEU A 207 -51.86 13.41 49.93
C LEU A 207 -50.70 13.07 48.98
N ALA A 208 -49.88 14.06 48.61
CA ALA A 208 -48.70 13.83 47.78
C ALA A 208 -47.71 12.88 48.48
N MET A 209 -47.42 13.09 49.78
CA MET A 209 -46.56 12.21 50.56
C MET A 209 -47.12 10.78 50.69
N LEU A 210 -48.44 10.62 50.87
CA LEU A 210 -49.10 9.31 50.95
C LEU A 210 -49.05 8.56 49.62
N LEU A 211 -49.29 9.24 48.49
CA LEU A 211 -49.17 8.64 47.16
C LEU A 211 -47.73 8.21 46.87
N GLU A 212 -46.74 9.04 47.21
CA GLU A 212 -45.32 8.73 47.02
C GLU A 212 -44.86 7.57 47.94
N ALA A 213 -45.36 7.51 49.18
CA ALA A 213 -45.12 6.40 50.08
C ALA A 213 -45.77 5.09 49.59
N ALA A 214 -47.00 5.14 49.07
CA ALA A 214 -47.65 4.00 48.45
C ALA A 214 -46.90 3.53 47.20
N GLU A 215 -46.38 4.45 46.37
CA GLU A 215 -45.57 4.09 45.20
C GLU A 215 -44.29 3.36 45.60
N ARG A 216 -43.57 3.88 46.59
CA ARG A 216 -42.39 3.21 47.16
C ARG A 216 -42.72 1.83 47.72
N SER A 217 -43.86 1.68 48.37
CA SER A 217 -44.29 0.42 48.98
C SER A 217 -44.54 -0.69 47.96
N TRP A 218 -45.39 -0.47 46.94
CA TRP A 218 -45.67 -1.51 45.93
C TRP A 218 -44.43 -1.84 45.09
N LYS A 219 -43.58 -0.84 44.82
CA LYS A 219 -42.31 -1.00 44.12
C LYS A 219 -41.30 -1.78 44.95
N GLY A 220 -41.30 -1.63 46.28
CA GLY A 220 -40.56 -2.46 47.22
C GLY A 220 -41.02 -3.91 47.14
N GLN A 221 -42.32 -4.15 47.33
CA GLN A 221 -42.94 -5.47 47.29
C GLN A 221 -42.65 -6.22 45.99
N PHE A 222 -42.83 -5.58 44.83
CA PHE A 222 -42.54 -6.18 43.52
C PHE A 222 -41.06 -6.60 43.38
N ASN A 223 -40.13 -5.79 43.89
CA ASN A 223 -38.71 -6.14 43.88
C ASN A 223 -38.39 -7.30 44.83
N GLU A 224 -39.04 -7.34 46.00
CA GLU A 224 -38.92 -8.45 46.94
C GLU A 224 -39.41 -9.76 46.32
N ASP A 225 -40.60 -9.77 45.70
CA ASP A 225 -41.18 -10.98 45.10
C ASP A 225 -40.37 -11.43 43.87
N LYS A 226 -39.85 -10.49 43.07
CA LYS A 226 -38.88 -10.79 42.01
C LYS A 226 -37.59 -11.43 42.54
N LEU A 227 -37.10 -10.98 43.70
CA LEU A 227 -35.92 -11.55 44.37
C LEU A 227 -36.23 -12.94 44.95
N LYS A 228 -37.39 -13.14 45.59
CA LYS A 228 -37.86 -14.46 46.07
C LYS A 228 -37.94 -15.47 44.93
N CYS A 229 -38.53 -15.12 43.79
CA CYS A 229 -38.58 -15.98 42.62
C CYS A 229 -37.18 -16.36 42.11
N ARG A 230 -36.24 -15.41 42.05
CA ARG A 230 -34.86 -15.69 41.66
C ARG A 230 -34.12 -16.56 42.68
N LEU A 231 -34.36 -16.33 43.96
CA LEU A 231 -33.80 -17.10 45.07
C LEU A 231 -34.29 -18.55 45.01
N GLY A 232 -35.59 -18.79 44.86
CA GLY A 232 -36.14 -20.14 44.70
C GLY A 232 -35.63 -20.89 43.46
N VAL A 233 -35.35 -20.19 42.35
CA VAL A 233 -34.69 -20.81 41.18
C VAL A 233 -33.24 -21.22 41.51
N LEU A 234 -32.49 -20.39 42.23
CA LEU A 234 -31.11 -20.70 42.63
C LEU A 234 -31.04 -21.82 43.69
N GLU A 235 -31.98 -21.84 44.64
CA GLU A 235 -32.13 -22.93 45.61
C GLU A 235 -32.47 -24.24 44.91
N ASN A 236 -33.40 -24.24 43.96
CA ASN A 236 -33.75 -25.41 43.17
C ASN A 236 -32.54 -25.90 42.35
N GLN A 237 -31.79 -25.00 41.70
CA GLN A 237 -30.53 -25.35 41.02
C GLN A 237 -29.50 -25.97 41.98
N LEU A 238 -29.31 -25.39 43.17
CA LEU A 238 -28.39 -25.91 44.19
C LEU A 238 -28.86 -27.28 44.71
N GLN A 239 -30.15 -27.45 44.93
CA GLN A 239 -30.76 -28.70 45.40
C GLN A 239 -30.64 -29.80 44.34
N ILE A 240 -30.93 -29.50 43.07
CA ILE A 240 -30.67 -30.41 41.95
C ILE A 240 -29.18 -30.74 41.90
N CYS A 241 -28.27 -29.78 41.99
CA CYS A 241 -26.83 -30.05 41.99
C CYS A 241 -26.39 -30.94 43.17
N THR A 242 -27.03 -30.79 44.34
CA THR A 242 -26.75 -31.57 45.55
C THR A 242 -27.33 -33.00 45.48
N GLN A 243 -28.49 -33.18 44.83
CA GLN A 243 -29.20 -34.46 44.73
C GLN A 243 -28.81 -35.29 43.49
N SER A 244 -28.62 -34.65 42.34
CA SER A 244 -28.38 -35.32 41.05
C SER A 244 -26.93 -35.74 40.81
N TYR A 245 -25.97 -35.09 41.45
CA TYR A 245 -24.56 -35.48 41.35
C TYR A 245 -24.09 -36.18 42.61
N SER A 246 -23.79 -37.48 42.49
CA SER A 246 -22.94 -38.13 43.48
C SER A 246 -21.61 -37.37 43.62
N LYS A 247 -21.03 -37.35 44.83
CA LYS A 247 -19.71 -36.76 45.11
C LYS A 247 -18.60 -37.25 44.14
N ARG A 248 -18.77 -38.46 43.59
CA ARG A 248 -17.90 -39.07 42.56
C ARG A 248 -18.12 -38.46 41.16
N GLY A 249 -19.35 -38.10 40.80
CA GLY A 249 -19.70 -37.43 39.54
C GLY A 249 -19.16 -36.00 39.46
N LEU A 250 -19.40 -35.19 40.49
CA LEU A 250 -18.83 -33.83 40.58
C LEU A 250 -17.29 -33.85 40.51
N LYS A 251 -16.64 -34.74 41.27
CA LYS A 251 -15.18 -34.90 41.21
C LYS A 251 -14.67 -35.27 39.81
N ARG A 252 -15.42 -36.09 39.05
CA ARG A 252 -15.07 -36.45 37.67
C ARG A 252 -15.14 -35.23 36.73
N ILE A 253 -16.22 -34.45 36.80
CA ILE A 253 -16.39 -33.24 35.97
C ILE A 253 -15.30 -32.21 36.30
N LEU A 254 -14.97 -32.02 37.58
CA LEU A 254 -13.95 -31.06 38.00
C LEU A 254 -12.54 -31.47 37.53
N LEU A 255 -12.22 -32.77 37.54
CA LEU A 255 -10.97 -33.29 36.96
C LEU A 255 -10.92 -33.12 35.43
N GLU A 256 -12.02 -33.41 34.72
CA GLU A 256 -12.14 -33.22 33.27
C GLU A 256 -11.96 -31.74 32.87
N MET A 257 -12.56 -30.80 33.62
CA MET A 257 -12.40 -29.36 33.36
C MET A 257 -10.97 -28.88 33.63
N GLU A 258 -10.30 -29.41 34.65
CA GLU A 258 -8.91 -29.07 34.95
C GLU A 258 -7.95 -29.64 33.89
N ASP A 259 -8.15 -30.88 33.43
CA ASP A 259 -7.40 -31.46 32.31
C ASP A 259 -7.60 -30.65 31.02
N GLN A 260 -8.83 -30.28 30.69
CA GLN A 260 -9.11 -29.42 29.53
C GLN A 260 -8.42 -28.06 29.65
N LYS A 261 -8.44 -27.42 30.82
CA LYS A 261 -7.72 -26.15 31.07
C LYS A 261 -6.22 -26.32 30.83
N GLN A 262 -5.60 -27.35 31.41
CA GLN A 262 -4.18 -27.65 31.23
C GLN A 262 -3.84 -27.94 29.76
N ASN A 263 -4.69 -28.68 29.05
CA ASN A 263 -4.56 -28.94 27.61
C ASN A 263 -4.67 -27.68 26.75
N TYR A 264 -5.51 -26.70 27.11
CA TYR A 264 -5.55 -25.40 26.42
C TYR A 264 -4.31 -24.56 26.72
N GLU A 265 -3.90 -24.45 27.98
CA GLU A 265 -2.68 -23.74 28.37
C GLU A 265 -1.44 -24.32 27.67
N GLN A 266 -1.33 -25.65 27.59
CA GLN A 266 -0.22 -26.33 26.93
C GLN A 266 -0.18 -26.04 25.42
N LYS A 267 -1.33 -26.12 24.72
CA LYS A 267 -1.43 -25.75 23.30
C LYS A 267 -1.07 -24.29 23.04
N VAL A 268 -1.44 -23.38 23.95
CA VAL A 268 -1.04 -21.98 23.86
C VAL A 268 0.47 -21.84 24.02
N LYS A 269 1.08 -22.46 25.04
CA LYS A 269 2.54 -22.46 25.26
C LYS A 269 3.31 -23.00 24.05
N GLU A 270 2.90 -24.15 23.50
CA GLU A 270 3.49 -24.75 22.29
C GLU A 270 3.36 -23.82 21.07
N SER A 271 2.20 -23.18 20.88
CA SER A 271 1.99 -22.24 19.77
C SER A 271 2.86 -20.98 19.90
N LEU A 272 3.05 -20.48 21.13
CA LEU A 272 3.91 -19.32 21.41
C LEU A 272 5.39 -19.66 21.24
N GLN A 273 5.81 -20.84 21.68
CA GLN A 273 7.19 -21.32 21.46
C GLN A 273 7.48 -21.45 19.97
N LYS A 274 6.60 -22.08 19.19
CA LYS A 274 6.72 -22.20 17.73
C LYS A 274 6.80 -20.83 17.04
N LEU A 275 5.96 -19.87 17.45
CA LEU A 275 5.99 -18.51 16.92
C LEU A 275 7.31 -17.78 17.27
N LEU A 276 7.87 -18.03 18.45
CA LEU A 276 9.16 -17.47 18.87
C LEU A 276 10.31 -18.07 18.05
N GLU A 277 10.30 -19.38 17.81
CA GLU A 277 11.27 -20.07 16.93
C GLU A 277 11.19 -19.54 15.49
N GLU A 278 9.98 -19.41 14.93
CA GLU A 278 9.75 -18.80 13.61
C GLU A 278 10.24 -17.34 13.54
N LYS A 279 9.99 -16.53 14.58
CA LYS A 279 10.52 -15.16 14.70
C LYS A 279 12.05 -15.14 14.70
N MET A 280 12.69 -16.01 15.48
CA MET A 280 14.15 -16.09 15.57
C MET A 280 14.76 -16.54 14.23
N GLN A 281 14.12 -17.47 13.52
CA GLN A 281 14.52 -17.88 12.18
C GLN A 281 14.40 -16.74 11.16
N ALA A 282 13.28 -16.01 11.16
CA ALA A 282 13.07 -14.85 10.29
C ALA A 282 14.08 -13.72 10.59
N GLN A 283 14.40 -13.47 11.87
CA GLN A 283 15.42 -12.50 12.26
C GLN A 283 16.83 -12.92 11.78
N LYS A 284 17.18 -14.21 11.86
CA LYS A 284 18.44 -14.73 11.32
C LYS A 284 18.51 -14.60 9.79
N GLN A 285 17.40 -14.86 9.09
CA GLN A 285 17.31 -14.66 7.64
C GLN A 285 17.46 -13.19 7.26
N LEU A 286 16.81 -12.27 7.98
CA LEU A 286 16.97 -10.82 7.78
C LEU A 286 18.42 -10.38 7.99
N GLN A 287 19.09 -10.83 9.06
CA GLN A 287 20.50 -10.50 9.30
C GLN A 287 21.43 -11.06 8.22
N ASN A 288 21.13 -12.26 7.69
CA ASN A 288 21.87 -12.83 6.56
C ASN A 288 21.66 -12.02 5.27
N ALA A 289 20.42 -11.61 4.98
CA ALA A 289 20.09 -10.77 3.84
C ALA A 289 20.77 -9.39 3.94
N GLN A 290 20.83 -8.80 5.14
CA GLN A 290 21.53 -7.53 5.37
C GLN A 290 23.04 -7.65 5.10
N ARG A 291 23.69 -8.75 5.52
CA ARG A 291 25.11 -9.02 5.24
C ARG A 291 25.37 -9.30 3.75
N ALA A 292 24.42 -9.91 3.05
CA ALA A 292 24.52 -10.11 1.60
C ALA A 292 24.31 -8.79 0.83
N LEU A 293 23.43 -7.91 1.30
CA LEU A 293 23.24 -6.58 0.75
C LEU A 293 24.50 -5.73 0.90
N THR A 294 25.10 -5.65 2.09
CA THR A 294 26.33 -4.85 2.27
C THR A 294 27.47 -5.36 1.38
N ALA A 295 27.64 -6.68 1.26
CA ALA A 295 28.65 -7.24 0.36
C ALA A 295 28.37 -6.89 -1.13
N ALA A 296 27.11 -6.92 -1.57
CA ALA A 296 26.74 -6.50 -2.93
C ALA A 296 26.89 -4.99 -3.15
N GLU A 297 26.70 -4.17 -2.10
CA GLU A 297 26.97 -2.73 -2.13
C GLU A 297 28.48 -2.46 -2.26
N ASP A 298 29.32 -3.14 -1.48
CA ASP A 298 30.78 -3.09 -1.56
C ASP A 298 31.26 -3.50 -2.96
N ASP A 299 30.81 -4.65 -3.48
CA ASP A 299 31.09 -5.09 -4.86
C ASP A 299 30.68 -4.02 -5.88
N CYS A 300 29.49 -3.43 -5.74
CA CYS A 300 29.04 -2.36 -6.62
C CYS A 300 29.91 -1.09 -6.54
N THR A 301 30.59 -0.81 -5.43
CA THR A 301 31.58 0.29 -5.36
C THR A 301 32.88 -0.11 -6.07
N LEU A 302 33.37 -1.33 -5.87
CA LEU A 302 34.57 -1.86 -6.54
C LEU A 302 34.42 -1.84 -8.06
N TRP A 303 33.28 -2.31 -8.60
CA TRP A 303 33.01 -2.28 -10.04
C TRP A 303 32.88 -0.85 -10.60
N LYS A 304 32.39 0.12 -9.82
CA LYS A 304 32.37 1.54 -10.23
C LYS A 304 33.78 2.11 -10.30
N ASP A 305 34.64 1.79 -9.34
CA ASP A 305 36.01 2.27 -9.31
C ASP A 305 36.83 1.66 -10.46
N GLN A 306 36.67 0.37 -10.74
CA GLN A 306 37.27 -0.29 -11.92
C GLN A 306 36.77 0.31 -13.25
N LEU A 307 35.47 0.63 -13.35
CA LEU A 307 34.93 1.33 -14.51
C LEU A 307 35.56 2.73 -14.66
N ASN A 308 35.82 3.41 -13.55
CA ASN A 308 36.43 4.74 -13.53
C ASN A 308 37.93 4.70 -13.83
N THR A 309 38.68 3.67 -13.43
CA THR A 309 40.07 3.48 -13.87
C THR A 309 40.12 3.16 -15.36
N LEU A 310 39.35 2.19 -15.83
CA LEU A 310 39.29 1.85 -17.26
C LEU A 310 38.93 3.05 -18.12
N LYS A 311 37.98 3.91 -17.70
CA LYS A 311 37.66 5.15 -18.42
C LYS A 311 38.86 6.11 -18.53
N LYS A 312 39.68 6.22 -17.48
CA LYS A 312 40.91 7.04 -17.50
C LYS A 312 41.93 6.43 -18.46
N ASP A 313 42.13 5.12 -18.40
CA ASP A 313 43.05 4.38 -19.27
C ASP A 313 42.63 4.53 -20.75
N TRP A 314 41.33 4.43 -21.04
CA TRP A 314 40.77 4.68 -22.38
C TRP A 314 40.98 6.11 -22.85
N SER A 315 40.80 7.14 -21.99
CA SER A 315 41.12 8.52 -22.37
C SER A 315 42.62 8.69 -22.65
N GLN A 316 43.49 8.16 -21.80
CA GLN A 316 44.94 8.25 -21.98
C GLN A 316 45.42 7.54 -23.26
N LEU A 317 44.85 6.36 -23.59
CA LEU A 317 45.14 5.66 -24.83
C LEU A 317 44.64 6.42 -26.06
N THR A 318 43.49 7.11 -25.95
CA THR A 318 42.96 7.98 -26.99
C THR A 318 43.90 9.17 -27.23
N ASP A 319 44.36 9.83 -26.15
CA ASP A 319 45.32 10.93 -26.23
C ASP A 319 46.63 10.47 -26.90
N GLN A 320 47.19 9.32 -26.49
CA GLN A 320 48.37 8.72 -27.11
C GLN A 320 48.17 8.40 -28.60
N HIS A 321 47.00 7.86 -28.98
CA HIS A 321 46.67 7.64 -30.38
C HIS A 321 46.66 8.95 -31.17
N THR A 322 46.04 10.01 -30.66
CA THR A 322 46.06 11.32 -31.34
C THR A 322 47.47 11.89 -31.46
N GLU A 323 48.33 11.70 -30.45
CA GLU A 323 49.73 12.13 -30.50
C GLU A 323 50.53 11.38 -31.58
N VAL A 324 50.37 10.06 -31.67
CA VAL A 324 51.00 9.21 -32.70
C VAL A 324 50.47 9.55 -34.09
N GLN A 325 49.16 9.76 -34.24
CA GLN A 325 48.54 10.19 -35.49
C GLN A 325 49.07 11.55 -35.96
N ASN A 326 49.23 12.52 -35.05
CA ASN A 326 49.84 13.81 -35.36
C ASN A 326 51.31 13.67 -35.78
N LYS A 327 52.10 12.82 -35.10
CA LYS A 327 53.49 12.52 -35.49
C LYS A 327 53.58 11.87 -36.87
N LEU A 328 52.70 10.93 -37.17
CA LEU A 328 52.60 10.27 -38.47
C LEU A 328 52.30 11.30 -39.57
N HIS A 329 51.32 12.17 -39.35
CA HIS A 329 50.99 13.21 -40.33
C HIS A 329 52.16 14.20 -40.57
N ILE A 330 52.94 14.54 -39.54
CA ILE A 330 54.16 15.35 -39.71
C ILE A 330 55.21 14.62 -40.56
N LEU A 331 55.34 13.29 -40.41
CA LEU A 331 56.26 12.48 -41.22
C LEU A 331 55.77 12.33 -42.67
N GLU A 332 54.47 12.15 -42.91
CA GLU A 332 53.87 12.16 -44.25
C GLU A 332 54.17 13.47 -45.00
N ASN A 333 53.93 14.62 -44.35
CA ASN A 333 54.22 15.93 -44.94
C ASN A 333 55.72 16.11 -45.27
N LYS A 334 56.63 15.61 -44.42
CA LYS A 334 58.08 15.63 -44.68
C LYS A 334 58.49 14.70 -45.83
N LEU A 335 57.90 13.51 -45.90
CA LEU A 335 58.13 12.56 -46.98
C LEU A 335 57.67 13.15 -48.31
N GLN A 336 56.44 13.67 -48.36
CA GLN A 336 55.90 14.35 -49.54
C GLN A 336 56.79 15.52 -49.99
N TRP A 337 57.30 16.34 -49.06
CA TRP A 337 58.25 17.39 -49.40
C TRP A 337 59.54 16.81 -50.02
N SER A 338 60.11 15.77 -49.41
CA SER A 338 61.30 15.09 -49.94
C SER A 338 61.06 14.47 -51.33
N ASP A 339 59.89 13.90 -51.58
CA ASP A 339 59.50 13.34 -52.87
C ASP A 339 59.34 14.41 -53.95
N THR A 340 58.81 15.59 -53.60
CA THR A 340 58.77 16.73 -54.53
C THR A 340 60.16 17.25 -54.87
N GLN A 341 61.08 17.33 -53.90
CA GLN A 341 62.48 17.70 -54.14
C GLN A 341 63.21 16.65 -55.01
N ASN A 342 63.02 15.36 -54.72
CA ASN A 342 63.58 14.28 -55.52
C ASN A 342 63.04 14.30 -56.96
N SER A 343 61.74 14.54 -57.15
CA SER A 343 61.13 14.69 -58.47
C SER A 343 61.69 15.90 -59.25
N GLN A 344 61.94 17.03 -58.58
CA GLN A 344 62.59 18.21 -59.17
C GLN A 344 64.04 17.90 -59.59
N LEU A 345 64.81 17.20 -58.74
CA LEU A 345 66.17 16.77 -59.07
C LEU A 345 66.22 15.76 -60.21
N GLN A 346 65.27 14.81 -60.27
CA GLN A 346 65.15 13.86 -61.37
C GLN A 346 64.81 14.54 -62.70
N GLN A 347 63.92 15.55 -62.68
CA GLN A 347 63.62 16.35 -63.87
C GLN A 347 64.86 17.13 -64.32
N ALA A 348 65.54 17.83 -63.41
CA ALA A 348 66.75 18.58 -63.73
C ALA A 348 67.88 17.67 -64.27
N LEU A 349 68.04 16.46 -63.71
CA LEU A 349 68.95 15.46 -64.26
C LEU A 349 68.55 15.09 -65.70
N LYS A 350 67.26 14.82 -65.95
CA LYS A 350 66.76 14.44 -67.26
C LYS A 350 66.99 15.55 -68.30
N ASP A 351 66.73 16.80 -67.94
CA ASP A 351 66.97 17.98 -68.79
C ASP A 351 68.46 18.08 -69.16
N MET A 352 69.37 17.93 -68.18
CA MET A 352 70.83 17.92 -68.40
C MET A 352 71.30 16.73 -69.25
N GLU A 353 70.64 15.56 -69.15
CA GLU A 353 70.93 14.41 -70.02
C GLU A 353 70.52 14.66 -71.47
N ASP A 354 69.37 15.30 -71.69
CA ASP A 354 68.87 15.63 -73.02
C ASP A 354 69.70 16.75 -73.67
N GLU A 355 70.14 17.75 -72.91
CA GLU A 355 71.16 18.71 -73.34
C GLU A 355 72.47 18.01 -73.73
N ARG A 356 72.96 17.08 -72.90
CA ARG A 356 74.18 16.30 -73.19
C ARG A 356 74.05 15.51 -74.48
N VAL A 357 72.91 14.85 -74.72
CA VAL A 357 72.64 14.11 -75.97
C VAL A 357 72.55 15.05 -77.17
N SER A 358 71.90 16.21 -77.03
CA SER A 358 71.86 17.26 -78.05
C SER A 358 73.26 17.78 -78.42
N LEU A 359 74.11 18.03 -77.42
CA LEU A 359 75.50 18.44 -77.61
C LEU A 359 76.35 17.36 -78.29
N TYR A 360 76.22 16.08 -77.91
CA TYR A 360 76.89 14.98 -78.62
C TYR A 360 76.44 14.89 -80.09
N SER A 361 75.14 14.94 -80.36
CA SER A 361 74.63 15.00 -81.73
C SER A 361 75.19 16.19 -82.51
N ARG A 362 75.31 17.38 -81.88
CA ARG A 362 75.93 18.55 -82.54
C ARG A 362 77.43 18.35 -82.80
N ILE A 363 78.15 17.68 -81.90
CA ILE A 363 79.56 17.32 -82.09
C ILE A 363 79.71 16.34 -83.26
N ASP A 364 78.90 15.29 -83.33
CA ASP A 364 78.95 14.29 -84.41
C ASP A 364 78.67 14.93 -85.77
N ASN A 365 77.64 15.80 -85.86
CA ASN A 365 77.36 16.59 -87.06
C ASN A 365 78.54 17.48 -87.47
N LEU A 366 79.19 18.17 -86.52
CA LEU A 366 80.37 19.00 -86.78
C LEU A 366 81.60 18.18 -87.20
N GLN A 367 81.76 16.95 -86.69
CA GLN A 367 82.80 16.03 -87.13
C GLN A 367 82.57 15.55 -88.57
N GLU A 368 81.32 15.29 -88.93
CA GLU A 368 80.94 14.90 -90.29
C GLU A 368 81.09 16.08 -91.28
N GLU A 369 80.64 17.29 -90.91
CA GLU A 369 80.92 18.53 -91.66
C GLU A 369 82.44 18.72 -91.86
N LYS A 370 83.26 18.45 -90.83
CA LYS A 370 84.73 18.49 -90.92
C LYS A 370 85.32 17.39 -91.82
N ARG A 371 84.75 16.19 -91.84
CA ARG A 371 85.17 15.10 -92.74
C ARG A 371 84.89 15.46 -94.19
N LEU A 372 83.67 15.90 -94.48
CA LEU A 372 83.24 16.30 -95.83
C LEU A 372 84.04 17.49 -96.38
N THR A 373 84.35 18.48 -95.53
CA THR A 373 85.20 19.62 -95.93
C THR A 373 86.66 19.21 -96.16
N MET A 374 87.18 18.22 -95.42
CA MET A 374 88.52 17.66 -95.65
C MET A 374 88.59 16.84 -96.95
N GLU A 375 87.55 16.07 -97.26
CA GLU A 375 87.42 15.34 -98.53
C GLU A 375 87.33 16.31 -99.72
N TYR A 376 86.52 17.37 -99.60
CA TYR A 376 86.44 18.44 -100.61
C TYR A 376 87.78 19.17 -100.79
N LEU A 377 88.49 19.50 -99.71
CA LEU A 377 89.82 20.10 -99.78
C LEU A 377 90.82 19.17 -100.48
N SER A 378 90.82 17.88 -100.16
CA SER A 378 91.68 16.90 -100.83
C SER A 378 91.34 16.73 -102.32
N GLU A 379 90.06 16.82 -102.70
CA GLU A 379 89.64 16.82 -104.10
C GLU A 379 90.13 18.09 -104.83
N VAL A 380 90.06 19.25 -104.18
CA VAL A 380 90.55 20.54 -104.72
C VAL A 380 92.08 20.57 -104.80
N GLU A 381 92.80 20.04 -103.81
CA GLU A 381 94.26 19.86 -103.86
C GLU A 381 94.66 18.88 -104.97
N GLY A 382 93.91 17.79 -105.15
CA GLY A 382 94.10 16.85 -106.26
C GLY A 382 93.90 17.50 -107.63
N LYS A 383 92.88 18.35 -107.77
CA LYS A 383 92.67 19.18 -108.97
C LYS A 383 93.81 20.18 -109.16
N LEU A 384 94.25 20.87 -108.10
CA LEU A 384 95.36 21.81 -108.16
C LEU A 384 96.65 21.12 -108.60
N GLN A 385 96.99 19.95 -108.04
CA GLN A 385 98.15 19.18 -108.49
C GLN A 385 98.03 18.70 -109.94
N ALA A 386 96.81 18.39 -110.41
CA ALA A 386 96.58 18.04 -111.81
C ALA A 386 96.79 19.26 -112.73
N GLU A 387 96.32 20.43 -112.34
CA GLU A 387 96.57 21.71 -113.03
C GLU A 387 98.05 22.11 -112.97
N GLU A 388 98.75 21.92 -111.85
CA GLU A 388 100.20 22.15 -111.73
C GLU A 388 101.00 21.21 -112.64
N ARG A 389 100.60 19.94 -112.75
CA ARG A 389 101.21 19.01 -113.72
C ARG A 389 100.93 19.43 -115.16
N GLN A 390 99.72 19.87 -115.48
CA GLN A 390 99.40 20.43 -116.79
C GLN A 390 100.23 21.70 -117.07
N LYS A 391 100.37 22.59 -116.09
CA LYS A 391 101.21 23.78 -116.16
C LYS A 391 102.68 23.44 -116.39
N LEU A 392 103.24 22.46 -115.68
CA LEU A 392 104.63 21.99 -115.90
C LEU A 392 104.81 21.36 -117.28
N ILE A 393 103.82 20.62 -117.80
CA ILE A 393 103.83 20.11 -119.17
C ILE A 393 103.80 21.28 -120.18
N LEU A 394 102.95 22.28 -119.94
CA LEU A 394 102.86 23.47 -120.79
C LEU A 394 104.13 24.32 -120.74
N GLU A 395 104.74 24.50 -119.56
CA GLU A 395 106.02 25.18 -119.38
C GLU A 395 107.15 24.41 -120.07
N ALA A 396 107.21 23.07 -119.97
CA ALA A 396 108.17 22.27 -120.73
C ALA A 396 107.97 22.39 -122.25
N THR A 397 106.72 22.48 -122.74
CA THR A 397 106.47 22.79 -124.17
C THR A 397 106.82 24.22 -124.55
N ALA A 398 106.73 25.19 -123.62
CA ALA A 398 107.14 26.57 -123.85
C ALA A 398 108.67 26.72 -123.86
N GLU A 399 109.39 26.05 -122.96
CA GLU A 399 110.86 25.97 -122.97
C GLU A 399 111.37 25.31 -124.27
N HIS A 400 110.69 24.26 -124.74
CA HIS A 400 110.99 23.65 -126.06
C HIS A 400 110.74 24.62 -127.23
N LEU A 401 109.80 25.56 -127.10
CA LEU A 401 109.55 26.63 -128.09
C LEU A 401 110.49 27.84 -127.94
N GLN A 402 111.25 27.94 -126.85
CA GLN A 402 112.20 29.02 -126.60
C GLN A 402 113.65 28.67 -127.01
N MET A 403 113.88 27.43 -127.43
CA MET A 403 115.15 26.89 -127.96
C MET A 403 115.17 26.82 -129.50
N HIS A 404 114.45 27.71 -130.19
CA HIS A 404 114.47 27.80 -131.66
C HIS A 404 114.25 29.21 -132.22
#